data_AF-A0A522W6H0-F1
#
_entry.id   AF-A0A522W6H0-F1
#
_cell.length_a   1.000
_cell.length_b   1.000
_cell.length_c   1.000
_cell.angle_alpha   90.00
_cell.angle_beta   90.00
_cell.angle_gamma   90.00
#
_symmetry.space_group_name_H-M   'P 1'
#
loop_
_entity.id
_entity.type
_entity.pdbx_description
1 polymer ?
#
loop_
_entity_poly.entity_id
_entity_poly.type
_entity_poly.pdbx_seq_one_letter_code
_entity_poly.pdbx_strand_id
1 'polypeptide(L)'
;MSRKSIINKSSSFLSSPMFLLGGVVLFVFFGWAALNEYLRERAIDAEVNELKQTIADLESKNGELKSSLSYIQTPEFQELEAKRQLGLVKDGENVIIFSDKSSGKSTLSDSETDDKDAPQLSNPQKWWNYFFIE
;
A
#
# COMPACT_ATOMS: atom_id res chain seq x y z
N MET A 1 48.49 7.11 76.61
CA MET A 1 48.48 5.98 75.66
C MET A 1 47.94 6.48 74.33
N SER A 2 48.82 6.91 73.41
CA SER A 2 48.41 7.66 72.20
C SER A 2 48.31 6.71 71.01
N ARG A 3 47.08 6.42 70.56
CA ARG A 3 46.83 5.66 69.33
C ARG A 3 47.21 6.56 68.15
N LYS A 4 48.34 6.30 67.51
CA LYS A 4 48.75 6.98 66.27
C LYS A 4 47.91 6.44 65.13
N SER A 5 47.26 7.36 64.43
CA SER A 5 46.38 7.15 63.29
C SER A 5 47.12 6.51 62.12
N ILE A 6 46.63 5.35 61.68
CA ILE A 6 46.99 4.73 60.41
C ILE A 6 46.21 5.49 59.33
N ILE A 7 46.85 6.46 58.67
CA ILE A 7 46.25 7.16 57.53
C ILE A 7 47.08 6.87 56.29
N ASN A 8 46.35 6.39 55.30
CA ASN A 8 46.75 5.72 54.06
C ASN A 8 47.70 6.57 53.19
N LYS A 9 48.85 5.98 52.78
CA LYS A 9 49.83 6.59 51.86
C LYS A 9 49.80 5.86 50.50
N SER A 10 48.65 5.83 49.84
CA SER A 10 48.50 5.21 48.51
C SER A 10 48.12 6.19 47.39
N SER A 11 47.84 7.46 47.70
CA SER A 11 47.36 8.46 46.72
C SER A 11 48.45 9.03 45.79
N SER A 12 49.74 8.88 46.11
CA SER A 12 50.83 9.43 45.28
C SER A 12 51.16 8.58 44.04
N PHE A 13 50.75 7.31 44.02
CA PHE A 13 50.94 6.44 42.86
C PHE A 13 49.88 6.67 41.79
N LEU A 14 48.66 7.07 42.20
CA LEU A 14 47.56 7.39 41.28
C LEU A 14 47.74 8.74 40.58
N SER A 15 48.48 9.68 41.18
CA SER A 15 48.73 11.01 40.61
C SER A 15 49.98 11.08 39.71
N SER A 16 50.66 9.96 39.47
CA SER A 16 51.82 9.92 38.57
C SER A 16 51.37 10.05 37.12
N PRO A 17 52.03 10.87 36.28
CA PRO A 17 51.66 11.04 34.87
C PRO A 17 51.66 9.71 34.10
N MET A 18 52.49 8.74 34.50
CA MET A 18 52.54 7.41 33.88
C MET A 18 51.32 6.55 34.24
N PHE A 19 50.83 6.65 35.48
CA PHE A 19 49.62 5.95 35.94
C PHE A 19 48.37 6.56 35.27
N LEU A 20 48.33 7.88 35.16
CA LEU A 20 47.25 8.59 34.49
C LEU A 20 47.20 8.24 33.00
N LEU A 21 48.35 8.16 32.32
CA LEU A 21 48.43 7.72 30.93
C LEU A 21 47.94 6.27 30.76
N GLY A 22 48.38 5.35 31.62
CA GLY A 22 47.91 3.97 31.62
C GLY A 22 46.40 3.86 31.86
N GLY A 23 45.87 4.65 32.79
CA GLY A 23 44.45 4.74 33.07
C GLY A 23 43.63 5.27 31.89
N VAL A 24 44.13 6.30 31.19
CA VAL A 24 43.49 6.84 29.99
C VAL A 24 43.48 5.82 28.86
N VAL A 25 44.60 5.13 28.61
CA VAL A 25 44.67 4.08 27.57
C VAL A 25 43.68 2.95 27.87
N LEU A 26 43.62 2.53 29.13
CA LEU A 26 42.70 1.48 29.57
C LEU A 26 41.24 1.96 29.45
N PHE A 27 40.94 3.21 29.83
CA PHE A 27 39.62 3.81 29.69
C PHE A 27 39.19 3.92 28.22
N VAL A 28 40.09 4.31 27.32
CA VAL A 28 39.83 4.36 25.87
C VAL A 28 39.61 2.95 25.31
N PHE A 29 40.38 1.96 25.74
CA PHE A 29 40.23 0.57 25.33
C PHE A 29 38.85 0.01 25.72
N PHE A 30 38.45 0.17 26.99
CA PHE A 30 37.14 -0.26 27.47
C PHE A 30 36.00 0.56 26.86
N GLY A 31 36.18 1.87 26.68
CA GLY A 31 35.21 2.74 26.02
C GLY A 31 34.98 2.35 24.56
N TRP A 32 36.05 2.00 23.82
CA TRP A 32 35.94 1.55 22.44
C TRP A 32 35.23 0.20 22.32
N ALA A 33 35.55 -0.75 23.21
CA ALA A 33 34.86 -2.04 23.26
C ALA A 33 33.35 -1.90 23.56
N ALA A 34 32.99 -1.04 24.52
CA ALA A 34 31.59 -0.81 24.88
C ALA A 34 30.78 -0.13 23.78
N LEU A 35 31.38 0.82 23.06
CA LEU A 35 30.72 1.52 21.94
C LEU A 35 30.41 0.58 20.77
N ASN A 36 31.32 -0.36 20.48
CA ASN A 36 31.18 -1.24 19.33
C ASN A 36 30.05 -2.28 19.53
N GLU A 37 29.83 -2.72 20.77
CA GLU A 37 28.75 -3.66 21.11
C GLU A 37 27.37 -2.99 21.04
N TYR A 38 27.25 -1.76 21.57
CA TYR A 38 25.98 -1.03 21.62
C TYR A 38 25.43 -0.66 20.22
N LEU A 39 26.31 -0.39 19.26
CA LEU A 39 25.90 -0.08 17.89
C LEU A 39 25.41 -1.32 17.12
N ARG A 40 25.93 -2.51 17.46
CA ARG A 40 25.59 -3.77 16.77
C ARG A 40 24.23 -4.31 17.22
N GLU A 41 23.89 -4.16 18.49
CA GLU A 41 22.61 -4.61 19.06
C GLU A 41 21.42 -3.82 18.45
N ARG A 42 21.59 -2.50 18.27
CA ARG A 42 20.58 -1.62 17.66
C ARG A 42 20.22 -1.97 16.22
N ALA A 43 21.19 -2.38 15.42
CA ALA A 43 20.95 -2.71 14.00
C ALA A 43 20.15 -4.01 13.88
N ILE A 44 20.46 -5.00 14.71
CA ILE A 44 19.78 -6.30 14.72
C ILE A 44 18.33 -6.14 15.20
N ASP A 45 18.09 -5.36 16.26
CA ASP A 45 16.74 -5.12 16.75
C ASP A 45 15.87 -4.34 15.76
N ALA A 46 16.47 -3.41 15.01
CA ALA A 46 15.76 -2.67 13.96
C ALA A 46 15.32 -3.61 12.83
N GLU A 47 16.23 -4.48 12.36
CA GLU A 47 15.94 -5.46 11.32
C GLU A 47 14.88 -6.47 11.78
N VAL A 48 14.98 -6.98 13.00
CA VAL A 48 13.96 -7.88 13.58
C VAL A 48 12.58 -7.21 13.65
N ASN A 49 12.52 -5.95 14.03
CA ASN A 49 11.25 -5.21 14.11
C ASN A 49 10.67 -4.93 12.71
N GLU A 50 11.51 -4.57 11.73
CA GLU A 50 11.09 -4.40 10.34
C GLU A 50 10.51 -5.70 9.76
N LEU A 51 11.20 -6.83 9.97
CA LEU A 51 10.74 -8.14 9.51
C LEU A 51 9.40 -8.51 10.16
N LYS A 52 9.24 -8.28 11.48
CA LYS A 52 7.98 -8.53 12.19
C LYS A 52 6.84 -7.67 11.64
N GLN A 53 7.10 -6.39 11.37
CA GLN A 53 6.11 -5.49 10.80
C GLN A 53 5.70 -5.92 9.39
N THR A 54 6.66 -6.37 8.58
CA THR A 54 6.41 -6.90 7.23
C THR A 54 5.54 -8.16 7.27
N ILE A 55 5.79 -9.07 8.21
CA ILE A 55 4.96 -10.28 8.41
C ILE A 55 3.52 -9.88 8.76
N ALA A 56 3.34 -8.95 9.71
CA ALA A 56 2.01 -8.50 10.12
C ALA A 56 1.23 -7.85 8.96
N ASP A 57 1.89 -7.02 8.14
CA ASP A 57 1.26 -6.41 6.96
C ASP A 57 0.86 -7.46 5.90
N LEU A 58 1.74 -8.44 5.65
CA LEU A 58 1.45 -9.55 4.73
C LEU A 58 0.28 -10.42 5.22
N GLU A 59 0.21 -10.72 6.51
CA GLU A 59 -0.90 -11.47 7.09
C GLU A 59 -2.23 -10.71 6.97
N SER A 60 -2.22 -9.40 7.25
CA SER A 60 -3.39 -8.53 7.07
C SER A 60 -3.87 -8.54 5.62
N LYS A 61 -2.96 -8.31 4.67
CA LYS A 61 -3.26 -8.35 3.23
C LYS A 61 -3.81 -9.70 2.81
N ASN A 62 -3.19 -10.80 3.26
CA ASN A 62 -3.69 -12.14 2.95
C ASN A 62 -5.13 -12.34 3.44
N GLY A 63 -5.45 -11.88 4.65
CA GLY A 63 -6.80 -11.90 5.21
C GLY A 63 -7.80 -11.12 4.35
N GLU A 64 -7.46 -9.89 3.96
CA GLU A 64 -8.29 -9.05 3.08
C GLU A 64 -8.54 -9.71 1.72
N LEU A 65 -7.49 -10.22 1.08
CA LEU A 65 -7.62 -10.93 -0.20
C LEU A 65 -8.51 -12.17 -0.06
N LYS A 66 -8.36 -12.94 1.01
CA LYS A 66 -9.17 -14.12 1.27
C LYS A 66 -10.64 -13.76 1.49
N SER A 67 -10.91 -12.67 2.20
CA SER A 67 -12.27 -12.17 2.40
C SER A 67 -12.91 -11.73 1.08
N SER A 68 -12.17 -11.01 0.25
CA SER A 68 -12.60 -10.57 -1.08
C SER A 68 -12.88 -11.76 -2.00
N LEU A 69 -12.00 -12.77 -1.98
CA LEU A 69 -12.18 -13.99 -2.74
C LEU A 69 -13.43 -14.75 -2.28
N SER A 70 -13.65 -14.83 -0.97
CA SER A 70 -14.82 -15.51 -0.41
C SER A 70 -16.12 -14.85 -0.87
N TYR A 71 -16.16 -13.51 -0.95
CA TYR A 71 -17.30 -12.76 -1.45
C TYR A 71 -17.56 -13.02 -2.94
N ILE A 72 -16.51 -12.99 -3.76
CA ILE A 72 -16.61 -13.25 -5.21
C ILE A 72 -17.06 -14.69 -5.50
N GLN A 73 -16.68 -15.64 -4.65
CA GLN A 73 -17.07 -17.05 -4.79
C GLN A 73 -18.54 -17.31 -4.40
N THR A 74 -19.21 -16.38 -3.73
CA THR A 74 -20.59 -16.57 -3.31
C THR A 74 -21.54 -16.74 -4.50
N PRO A 75 -22.58 -17.60 -4.40
CA PRO A 75 -23.60 -17.73 -5.43
C PRO A 75 -24.29 -16.41 -5.78
N GLU A 76 -24.45 -15.53 -4.79
CA GLU A 76 -25.06 -14.20 -4.95
C GLU A 76 -24.23 -13.33 -5.89
N PHE A 77 -22.91 -13.29 -5.71
CA PHE A 77 -22.02 -12.53 -6.60
C PHE A 77 -22.01 -13.11 -8.02
N GLN A 78 -21.96 -14.45 -8.15
CA GLN A 78 -22.02 -15.12 -9.45
C GLN A 78 -23.33 -14.82 -10.19
N GLU A 79 -24.46 -14.82 -9.47
CA GLU A 79 -25.76 -14.45 -10.03
C GLU A 79 -25.78 -12.99 -10.46
N LEU A 80 -25.29 -12.08 -9.63
CA LEU A 80 -25.26 -10.65 -9.93
C LEU A 80 -24.39 -10.37 -11.16
N GLU A 81 -23.26 -11.06 -11.29
CA GLU A 81 -22.38 -10.95 -12.45
C GLU A 81 -22.98 -11.60 -13.70
N ALA A 82 -23.69 -12.73 -13.57
CA ALA A 82 -24.43 -13.34 -14.67
C ALA A 82 -25.58 -12.42 -15.16
N LYS A 83 -26.31 -11.77 -14.24
CA LYS A 83 -27.32 -10.75 -14.55
C LYS A 83 -26.69 -9.58 -15.31
N ARG A 84 -25.54 -9.09 -14.84
CA ARG A 84 -24.84 -7.93 -15.43
C ARG A 84 -24.26 -8.23 -16.81
N GLN A 85 -23.59 -9.36 -16.98
CA GLN A 85 -22.86 -9.70 -18.22
C GLN A 85 -23.74 -10.37 -19.27
N LEU A 86 -24.64 -11.26 -18.85
CA LEU A 86 -25.44 -12.07 -19.75
C LEU A 86 -26.89 -11.59 -19.86
N GLY A 87 -27.26 -10.55 -19.10
CA GLY A 87 -28.66 -10.13 -18.99
C GLY A 87 -29.54 -11.26 -18.45
N LEU A 88 -28.98 -12.16 -17.64
CA LEU A 88 -29.66 -13.38 -17.21
C LEU A 88 -30.87 -13.02 -16.34
N VAL A 89 -32.03 -13.60 -16.62
CA VAL A 89 -33.26 -13.39 -15.85
C VAL A 89 -33.74 -14.76 -15.38
N LYS A 90 -34.02 -14.91 -14.08
CA LYS A 90 -34.56 -16.18 -13.57
C LYS A 90 -36.03 -16.35 -13.97
N ASP A 91 -36.47 -17.59 -14.10
CA ASP A 91 -37.89 -17.90 -14.36
C ASP A 91 -38.77 -17.29 -13.26
N GLY A 92 -39.64 -16.35 -13.65
CA GLY A 92 -40.53 -15.61 -12.75
C GLY A 92 -40.07 -14.18 -12.39
N GLU A 93 -38.92 -13.70 -12.87
CA GLU A 93 -38.44 -12.33 -12.67
C GLU A 93 -38.90 -11.42 -13.83
N ASN A 94 -39.49 -10.26 -13.52
CA ASN A 94 -40.07 -9.34 -14.51
C ASN A 94 -39.13 -8.15 -14.73
N VAL A 95 -38.44 -8.09 -15.88
CA VAL A 95 -37.50 -7.02 -16.20
C VAL A 95 -38.24 -5.82 -16.77
N ILE A 96 -38.21 -4.70 -16.05
CA ILE A 96 -38.77 -3.42 -16.51
C ILE A 96 -37.66 -2.61 -17.16
N ILE A 97 -37.69 -2.53 -18.49
CA ILE A 97 -36.78 -1.69 -19.26
C ILE A 97 -37.39 -0.28 -19.30
N PHE A 98 -36.79 0.67 -18.59
CA PHE A 98 -37.14 2.08 -18.73
C PHE A 98 -36.54 2.60 -20.04
N SER A 99 -37.36 2.65 -21.09
CA SER A 99 -37.04 3.52 -22.22
C SER A 99 -37.33 4.95 -21.78
N ASP A 100 -36.28 5.76 -21.60
CA ASP A 100 -36.44 7.20 -21.44
C ASP A 100 -37.25 7.73 -22.62
N LYS A 101 -38.52 8.04 -22.37
CA LYS A 101 -39.36 8.79 -23.30
C LYS A 101 -38.96 10.26 -23.27
N SER A 102 -37.75 10.53 -23.73
CA SER A 102 -37.39 11.77 -24.40
C SER A 102 -36.60 11.39 -25.66
N SER A 103 -37.15 10.54 -26.52
CA SER A 103 -37.68 11.05 -27.79
C SER A 103 -38.33 9.91 -28.57
N GLY A 104 -39.52 10.18 -29.14
CA GLY A 104 -39.95 9.57 -30.40
C GLY A 104 -40.15 8.06 -30.41
N LYS A 105 -41.37 7.65 -30.06
CA LYS A 105 -42.13 6.54 -30.68
C LYS A 105 -41.40 5.78 -31.81
N SER A 106 -40.84 4.61 -31.50
CA SER A 106 -40.54 3.59 -32.51
C SER A 106 -41.61 2.50 -32.44
N THR A 107 -42.73 2.76 -33.13
CA THR A 107 -43.60 1.70 -33.63
C THR A 107 -42.95 1.20 -34.91
N LEU A 108 -42.61 -0.08 -34.95
CA LEU A 108 -42.29 -0.79 -36.19
C LEU A 108 -43.45 -0.61 -37.17
N SER A 109 -43.25 0.16 -38.25
CA SER A 109 -43.81 -0.08 -39.59
C SER A 109 -43.42 1.05 -40.54
N ASP A 110 -43.01 0.66 -41.74
CA ASP A 110 -42.66 1.45 -42.92
C ASP A 110 -43.35 2.82 -43.06
N SER A 111 -42.56 3.84 -43.38
CA SER A 111 -42.83 4.77 -44.49
C SER A 111 -41.61 5.63 -44.76
N GLU A 112 -41.16 5.61 -46.02
CA GLU A 112 -40.25 6.60 -46.60
C GLU A 112 -40.73 8.02 -46.28
N THR A 113 -39.80 8.90 -45.90
CA THR A 113 -39.96 10.33 -46.18
C THR A 113 -38.59 10.97 -46.39
N ASP A 114 -38.45 11.43 -47.62
CA ASP A 114 -37.44 12.26 -48.23
C ASP A 114 -37.32 13.60 -47.47
N ASP A 115 -36.23 13.81 -46.73
CA ASP A 115 -35.82 15.14 -46.28
C ASP A 115 -34.52 15.53 -46.99
N LYS A 116 -34.75 16.28 -48.08
CA LYS A 116 -33.76 17.06 -48.83
C LYS A 116 -33.44 18.30 -48.01
N ASP A 117 -32.15 18.59 -47.81
CA ASP A 117 -31.55 19.93 -47.56
C ASP A 117 -30.32 19.94 -46.63
N ALA A 118 -29.80 18.78 -46.22
CA ALA A 118 -28.41 18.70 -45.71
C ALA A 118 -27.45 18.40 -46.87
N PRO A 119 -26.29 19.08 -47.00
CA PRO A 119 -25.27 18.65 -47.95
C PRO A 119 -24.89 17.21 -47.58
N GLN A 120 -25.18 16.28 -48.48
CA GLN A 120 -24.94 14.86 -48.31
C GLN A 120 -23.42 14.61 -48.39
N LEU A 121 -22.70 14.95 -47.32
CA LEU A 121 -21.27 14.64 -47.20
C LEU A 121 -21.14 13.12 -47.23
N SER A 122 -20.26 12.64 -48.11
CA SER A 122 -19.95 11.22 -48.16
C SER A 122 -19.39 10.76 -46.81
N ASN A 123 -19.65 9.50 -46.45
CA ASN A 123 -19.19 8.97 -45.17
C ASN A 123 -17.69 9.24 -44.92
N PRO A 124 -16.76 9.01 -45.88
CA PRO A 124 -15.34 9.31 -45.65
C PRO A 124 -15.05 10.77 -45.27
N GLN A 125 -15.79 11.74 -45.83
CA GLN A 125 -15.62 13.16 -45.50
C GLN A 125 -16.08 13.47 -44.06
N LYS A 126 -17.12 12.80 -43.57
CA LYS A 126 -17.57 12.93 -42.17
C LYS A 126 -16.48 12.45 -41.21
N TRP A 127 -15.86 11.31 -41.50
CA TRP A 127 -14.75 10.78 -40.70
C TRP A 127 -13.56 11.75 -40.71
N TRP A 128 -13.15 12.26 -41.87
CA TRP A 128 -12.04 13.19 -41.95
C TRP A 128 -12.25 14.46 -41.11
N ASN A 129 -13.46 15.05 -41.17
CA ASN A 129 -13.77 16.26 -40.43
C ASN A 129 -13.70 16.04 -38.90
N TYR A 130 -14.18 14.88 -38.43
CA TYR A 130 -14.16 14.52 -37.01
C TYR A 130 -12.73 14.33 -36.45
N PHE A 131 -11.82 13.77 -37.25
CA PHE A 131 -10.48 13.42 -36.75
C PHE A 131 -9.43 14.53 -36.90
N PHE A 132 -9.65 15.50 -37.79
CA PHE A 132 -8.59 16.44 -38.18
C PHE A 132 -8.98 17.92 -38.20
N ILE A 133 -10.25 18.27 -37.98
CA ILE A 133 -10.74 19.65 -38.09
C ILE A 133 -11.38 20.17 -36.77
N GLU A 134 -11.46 19.35 -35.72
CA GLU A 134 -11.77 19.78 -34.34
C GLU A 134 -10.49 20.06 -33.52
#